data_AF-A0A101CFJ2-F1
#
_entry.id   AF-A0A101CFJ2-F1
#
_cell.length_a   1.000
_cell.length_b   1.000
_cell.length_c   1.000
_cell.angle_alpha   90.00
_cell.angle_beta   90.00
_cell.angle_gamma   90.00
#
_symmetry.space_group_name_H-M   'P 1'
#
loop_
_entity.id
_entity.type
_entity.pdbx_description
1 polymer ?
#
loop_
_entity_poly.entity_id
_entity_poly.type
_entity_poly.pdbx_seq_one_letter_code
_entity_poly.pdbx_strand_id
1 'polypeptide(L)'
;MGESDYIHLLDGAHHLLKAPLIVVWDRLNTHISKAMQILVAQREWLTVVLLPGYAPELNPVEGMWAHIKRSLANLAARPLSNLETLLRRRLKALQYRRAILDGFLAGTGLTLDRPD
;
A
#
# COMPACT_ATOMS: atom_id res chain seq x y z
N MET A 1 2.33 -8.98 12.25
CA MET A 1 1.63 -7.69 12.13
C MET A 1 0.15 -8.00 12.24
N GLY A 2 -0.52 -7.49 13.27
CA GLY A 2 -1.95 -7.73 13.52
C GLY A 2 -2.82 -6.59 13.05
N GLU A 3 -4.13 -6.71 13.23
CA GLU A 3 -5.12 -5.68 12.88
C GLU A 3 -4.80 -4.33 13.54
N SER A 4 -4.34 -4.35 14.80
CA SER A 4 -3.97 -3.14 15.54
C SER A 4 -2.83 -2.36 14.86
N ASP A 5 -1.82 -3.06 14.33
CA ASP A 5 -0.66 -2.42 13.69
C ASP A 5 -1.08 -1.68 12.41
N TYR A 6 -1.95 -2.30 11.60
CA TYR A 6 -2.49 -1.68 10.39
C TYR A 6 -3.29 -0.42 10.73
N ILE A 7 -4.14 -0.51 11.75
CA ILE A 7 -4.99 0.60 12.14
C ILE A 7 -4.19 1.76 12.72
N HIS A 8 -3.17 1.50 13.52
CA HIS A 8 -2.25 2.54 13.99
C HIS A 8 -1.51 3.23 12.84
N LEU A 9 -1.15 2.48 11.78
CA LEU A 9 -0.56 3.08 10.59
C LEU A 9 -1.55 4.02 9.88
N LEU A 10 -2.81 3.61 9.74
CA LEU A 10 -3.85 4.44 9.12
C LEU A 10 -4.18 5.69 9.96
N ASP A 11 -4.27 5.54 11.28
CA ASP A 11 -4.48 6.67 12.21
C ASP A 11 -3.35 7.70 12.08
N GLY A 12 -2.10 7.22 12.05
CA GLY A 12 -0.93 8.07 11.84
C GLY A 12 -0.95 8.78 10.48
N ALA A 13 -1.32 8.06 9.42
CA ALA A 13 -1.45 8.64 8.08
C ALA A 13 -2.54 9.73 8.02
N HIS A 14 -3.70 9.48 8.62
CA HIS A 14 -4.78 10.47 8.71
C HIS A 14 -4.33 11.72 9.47
N HIS A 15 -3.66 11.55 10.61
CA HIS A 15 -3.14 12.67 11.39
C HIS A 15 -2.11 13.50 10.61
N LEU A 16 -1.22 12.85 9.87
CA LEU A 16 -0.19 13.51 9.07
C LEU A 16 -0.78 14.26 7.87
N LEU A 17 -1.71 13.63 7.16
CA LEU A 17 -2.31 14.19 5.93
C LEU A 17 -3.45 15.17 6.22
N LYS A 18 -4.03 15.13 7.43
CA LYS A 18 -5.18 15.94 7.85
C LYS A 18 -6.37 15.83 6.89
N ALA A 19 -6.61 14.63 6.37
CA ALA A 19 -7.61 14.36 5.35
C ALA A 19 -8.24 12.97 5.53
N PRO A 20 -9.52 12.77 5.15
CA PRO A 20 -10.12 11.45 5.10
C PRO A 20 -9.36 10.54 4.12
N LEU A 21 -9.34 9.24 4.40
CA LEU A 21 -8.60 8.26 3.62
C LEU A 21 -9.54 7.29 2.92
N ILE A 22 -9.26 7.03 1.65
CA ILE A 22 -9.77 5.86 0.93
C ILE A 22 -8.62 4.87 0.83
N VAL A 23 -8.79 3.70 1.44
CA VAL A 23 -7.80 2.63 1.44
C VAL A 23 -8.31 1.48 0.59
N VAL A 24 -7.55 1.16 -0.45
CA VAL A 24 -7.82 0.00 -1.32
C VAL A 24 -6.98 -1.17 -0.85
N TRP A 25 -7.62 -2.27 -0.46
CA TRP A 25 -6.96 -3.47 0.06
C TRP A 25 -7.26 -4.70 -0.78
N ASP A 26 -6.31 -5.62 -0.80
CA ASP A 26 -6.58 -7.00 -1.18
C ASP A 26 -7.38 -7.71 -0.08
N ARG A 27 -7.68 -8.99 -0.30
CA ARG A 27 -8.49 -9.79 0.62
C ARG A 27 -7.66 -10.62 1.61
N LEU A 28 -6.46 -10.17 1.97
CA LEU A 28 -5.67 -10.82 3.03
C LEU A 28 -6.54 -11.02 4.28
N ASN A 29 -6.45 -12.18 4.93
CA ASN A 29 -7.34 -12.56 6.05
C ASN A 29 -7.45 -11.48 7.14
N THR A 30 -6.35 -10.77 7.44
CA THR A 30 -6.33 -9.67 8.40
C THR A 30 -7.15 -8.46 7.94
N HIS A 31 -7.18 -8.13 6.65
CA HIS A 31 -7.96 -7.00 6.10
C HIS A 31 -9.47 -7.27 6.14
N ILE A 32 -9.88 -8.53 6.03
CA ILE A 32 -11.29 -8.93 6.00
C ILE A 32 -11.80 -9.49 7.34
N SER A 33 -10.94 -9.54 8.37
CA SER A 33 -11.32 -10.10 9.67
C SER A 33 -12.42 -9.28 10.34
N LYS A 34 -13.22 -9.92 11.19
CA LYS A 34 -14.25 -9.21 11.98
C LYS A 34 -13.63 -8.14 12.88
N ALA A 35 -12.45 -8.40 13.43
CA ALA A 35 -11.73 -7.44 14.25
C ALA A 35 -11.37 -6.19 13.43
N MET A 36 -10.84 -6.37 12.22
CA MET A 36 -10.55 -5.24 11.32
C MET A 36 -11.81 -4.47 10.94
N GLN A 37 -12.91 -5.14 10.63
CA GLN A 37 -14.18 -4.48 10.31
C GLN A 37 -14.67 -3.58 11.45
N ILE A 38 -14.58 -4.05 12.70
CA ILE A 38 -14.93 -3.25 13.89
C ILE A 38 -14.02 -2.03 14.01
N LEU A 39 -12.70 -2.22 13.83
CA LEU A 39 -11.74 -1.11 13.93
C LEU A 39 -11.96 -0.06 12.82
N VAL A 40 -12.24 -0.48 11.59
CA VAL A 40 -12.56 0.43 10.48
C VAL A 40 -13.87 1.19 10.78
N ALA A 41 -14.91 0.51 11.26
CA ALA A 41 -16.21 1.12 11.54
C ALA A 41 -16.18 2.22 12.62
N GLN A 42 -15.16 2.23 13.49
CA GLN A 42 -14.96 3.28 14.49
C GLN A 42 -14.38 4.59 13.92
N ARG A 43 -14.07 4.64 12.63
CA ARG A 43 -13.36 5.74 11.97
C ARG A 43 -14.19 6.30 10.83
N GLU A 44 -14.98 7.33 11.10
CA GLU A 44 -15.83 7.99 10.09
C GLU A 44 -15.02 8.60 8.92
N TRP A 45 -13.75 8.92 9.14
CA TRP A 45 -12.84 9.47 8.13
C TRP A 45 -12.23 8.40 7.21
N LEU A 46 -12.45 7.11 7.47
CA LEU A 46 -11.83 5.99 6.76
C LEU A 46 -12.85 5.23 5.91
N THR A 47 -12.62 5.21 4.59
CA THR A 47 -13.33 4.32 3.66
C THR A 47 -12.40 3.20 3.22
N VAL A 48 -12.83 1.95 3.36
CA VAL A 48 -12.08 0.78 2.87
C VAL A 48 -12.78 0.19 1.65
N VAL A 49 -12.05 0.03 0.56
CA VAL A 49 -12.48 -0.64 -0.67
C VAL A 49 -11.70 -1.94 -0.81
N LEU A 50 -12.39 -3.06 -0.88
CA LEU A 50 -11.75 -4.36 -1.09
C LEU A 50 -11.73 -4.71 -2.57
N LEU A 51 -10.56 -5.08 -3.08
CA LEU A 51 -10.42 -5.64 -4.41
C LEU A 51 -11.10 -7.03 -4.49
N PRO A 52 -11.50 -7.47 -5.70
CA PRO A 52 -11.90 -8.85 -5.94
C PRO A 52 -10.83 -9.84 -5.47
N GLY A 53 -11.26 -11.04 -5.07
CA GLY A 53 -10.33 -12.11 -4.71
C GLY A 53 -9.50 -12.53 -5.93
N TYR A 54 -8.22 -12.82 -5.72
CA TYR A 54 -7.30 -13.31 -6.76
C TYR A 54 -7.13 -12.36 -7.97
N ALA A 55 -7.27 -11.05 -7.76
CA ALA A 55 -7.05 -10.02 -8.79
C ALA A 55 -5.80 -9.16 -8.51
N PRO A 56 -4.58 -9.75 -8.51
CA PRO A 56 -3.34 -8.99 -8.26
C PRO A 56 -3.07 -7.89 -9.30
N GLU A 57 -3.58 -8.04 -10.52
CA GLU A 57 -3.50 -7.04 -11.59
C GLU A 57 -4.20 -5.73 -11.23
N LEU A 58 -5.18 -5.77 -10.32
CA LEU A 58 -5.88 -4.58 -9.83
C LEU A 58 -5.17 -3.91 -8.65
N ASN A 59 -4.13 -4.54 -8.08
CA ASN A 59 -3.40 -4.01 -6.93
C ASN A 59 -2.12 -3.27 -7.39
N PRO A 60 -2.08 -1.92 -7.36
CA PRO A 60 -0.92 -1.17 -7.84
C PRO A 60 0.34 -1.41 -7.01
N VAL A 61 0.18 -1.87 -5.77
CA VAL A 61 1.30 -2.22 -4.87
C VAL A 61 2.09 -3.41 -5.43
N GLU A 62 1.48 -4.33 -6.18
CA GLU A 62 2.17 -5.43 -6.85
C GLU A 62 3.15 -4.91 -7.93
N GLY A 63 2.73 -3.92 -8.71
CA GLY A 63 3.58 -3.25 -9.70
C GLY A 63 4.78 -2.55 -9.05
N MET A 64 4.55 -1.86 -7.93
CA MET A 64 5.61 -1.28 -7.11
C MET A 64 6.58 -2.36 -6.60
N TRP A 65 6.08 -3.47 -6.04
CA TRP A 65 6.93 -4.55 -5.56
C TRP A 65 7.73 -5.20 -6.68
N ALA A 66 7.14 -5.42 -7.85
CA ALA A 66 7.86 -5.92 -9.02
C ALA A 66 8.97 -4.95 -9.46
N HIS A 67 8.73 -3.64 -9.42
CA HIS A 67 9.76 -2.63 -9.71
C HIS A 67 10.92 -2.68 -8.71
N ILE A 68 10.61 -2.70 -7.41
CA ILE A 68 11.61 -2.75 -6.34
C ILE A 68 12.43 -4.04 -6.41
N LYS A 69 11.77 -5.20 -6.53
CA LYS A 69 12.45 -6.50 -6.63
C LYS A 69 13.38 -6.57 -7.85
N ARG A 70 12.94 -6.08 -9.02
CA ARG A 70 13.81 -6.00 -10.21
C ARG A 70 15.04 -5.14 -9.97
N SER A 71 14.92 -4.03 -9.25
CA SER A 71 16.07 -3.17 -8.91
C SER A 71 17.08 -3.83 -7.95
N LEU A 72 16.70 -4.93 -7.30
CA LEU A 72 17.50 -5.67 -6.34
C LEU A 72 17.96 -7.04 -6.87
N ALA A 73 17.52 -7.47 -8.06
CA ALA A 73 17.70 -8.84 -8.55
C ALA A 73 19.16 -9.31 -8.65
N ASN A 74 20.12 -8.38 -8.82
CA ASN A 74 21.55 -8.69 -8.92
C ASN A 74 22.34 -8.32 -7.66
N LEU A 75 21.67 -8.00 -6.56
CA LEU A 75 22.31 -7.60 -5.32
C LEU A 75 22.67 -8.82 -4.46
N ALA A 76 23.95 -9.15 -4.38
CA ALA A 76 24.47 -10.13 -3.42
C ALA A 76 24.64 -9.51 -2.01
N ALA A 77 23.53 -9.09 -1.39
CA ALA A 77 23.56 -8.56 -0.03
C ALA A 77 23.95 -9.66 0.97
N ARG A 78 25.00 -9.43 1.77
CA ARG A 78 25.50 -10.45 2.72
C ARG A 78 24.73 -10.44 4.05
N PRO A 79 24.45 -9.30 4.71
CA PRO A 79 23.53 -9.26 5.84
C PRO A 79 22.14 -8.76 5.44
N LEU A 80 21.11 -9.27 6.13
CA LEU A 80 19.72 -8.84 5.96
C LEU A 80 19.54 -7.33 6.21
N SER A 81 20.29 -6.75 7.14
CA SER A 81 20.26 -5.31 7.44
C SER A 81 20.67 -4.43 6.25
N ASN A 82 21.58 -4.91 5.41
CA ASN A 82 21.97 -4.19 4.19
C ASN A 82 20.82 -4.21 3.17
N LEU A 83 20.14 -5.36 3.04
CA LEU A 83 18.96 -5.46 2.18
C LEU A 83 17.84 -4.55 2.69
N GLU A 84 17.56 -4.55 4.00
CA GLU A 84 16.56 -3.67 4.59
C GLU A 84 16.88 -2.20 4.36
N THR A 85 18.13 -1.79 4.60
CA THR A 85 18.59 -0.41 4.38
C THR A 85 18.40 0.01 2.92
N LEU A 86 18.77 -0.86 1.98
CA LEU A 86 18.61 -0.60 0.55
C LEU A 86 17.14 -0.55 0.14
N LEU A 87 16.32 -1.46 0.65
CA LEU A 87 14.88 -1.48 0.42
C LEU A 87 14.23 -0.17 0.89
N ARG A 88 14.51 0.25 2.14
CA ARG A 88 14.02 1.51 2.70
C ARG A 88 14.45 2.71 1.86
N ARG A 89 15.71 2.77 1.44
CA ARG A 89 16.21 3.84 0.56
C ARG A 89 15.49 3.88 -0.79
N ARG A 90 15.24 2.73 -1.42
CA ARG A 90 14.54 2.63 -2.71
C ARG A 90 13.08 3.05 -2.58
N LEU A 91 12.37 2.57 -1.57
CA LEU A 91 11.00 2.99 -1.27
C LEU A 91 10.92 4.49 -0.99
N LYS A 92 11.86 5.04 -0.21
CA LYS A 92 11.94 6.47 0.07
C LYS A 92 12.20 7.29 -1.19
N ALA A 93 13.06 6.84 -2.09
CA ALA A 93 13.30 7.50 -3.36
C ALA A 93 12.05 7.47 -4.27
N LEU A 94 11.31 6.35 -4.26
CA LEU A 94 10.09 6.18 -5.03
C LEU A 94 8.96 7.10 -4.56
N GLN A 95 8.88 7.39 -3.26
CA GLN A 95 7.91 8.32 -2.66
C GLN A 95 7.88 9.68 -3.38
N TYR A 96 9.03 10.16 -3.86
CA TYR A 96 9.15 11.46 -4.51
C TYR A 96 9.03 11.40 -6.05
N ARG A 97 8.77 10.22 -6.62
CA ARG A 97 8.69 10.01 -8.08
C ARG A 97 7.24 9.82 -8.52
N ARG A 98 6.46 10.90 -8.49
CA ARG A 98 5.02 10.90 -8.76
C ARG A 98 4.65 10.21 -10.07
N ALA A 99 5.35 10.50 -11.17
CA ALA A 99 5.10 9.87 -12.47
C ALA A 99 5.25 8.33 -12.46
N ILE A 100 6.17 7.78 -11.65
CA ILE A 100 6.32 6.32 -11.53
C ILE A 100 5.16 5.74 -10.71
N LEU A 101 4.76 6.41 -9.63
CA LEU A 101 3.62 6.00 -8.81
C LEU A 101 2.31 6.01 -9.62
N ASP A 102 2.10 7.07 -10.41
CA ASP A 102 0.95 7.18 -11.32
C ASP A 102 1.00 6.07 -12.39
N GLY A 103 2.19 5.70 -12.86
CA GLY A 103 2.36 4.57 -13.79
C GLY A 103 1.95 3.21 -13.20
N PHE A 104 2.15 2.97 -11.89
CA PHE A 104 1.66 1.75 -11.24
C PHE A 104 0.14 1.73 -11.13
N LEU A 105 -0.48 2.88 -10.88
CA LEU A 105 -1.93 3.02 -10.90
C LEU A 105 -2.48 2.80 -12.32
N ALA A 106 -1.90 3.46 -13.32
CA ALA A 106 -2.31 3.28 -14.71
C ALA A 106 -2.21 1.81 -15.18
N GLY A 107 -1.21 1.07 -14.68
CA GLY A 107 -1.01 -0.33 -14.98
C GLY A 107 -2.13 -1.26 -14.50
N THR A 108 -2.98 -0.83 -13.55
CA THR A 108 -4.14 -1.61 -13.11
C THR A 108 -5.36 -1.40 -14.00
N GLY A 109 -5.33 -0.40 -14.90
CA GLY A 109 -6.49 0.05 -15.66
C GLY A 109 -7.53 0.80 -14.84
N LEU A 110 -7.29 1.04 -13.54
CA LEU A 110 -8.16 1.85 -12.69
C LEU A 110 -7.78 3.33 -12.81
N THR A 111 -8.72 4.16 -13.23
CA THR A 111 -8.55 5.62 -13.28
C THR A 111 -9.04 6.25 -11.99
N LEU A 112 -8.28 7.24 -11.49
CA LEU A 112 -8.74 8.15 -10.44
C LEU A 112 -9.38 9.35 -11.13
N ASP A 113 -10.49 9.13 -11.81
CA ASP A 113 -11.26 10.24 -12.36
C ASP A 113 -11.91 11.00 -11.20
N ARG A 114 -11.88 12.33 -11.31
CA ARG A 114 -12.59 13.18 -10.36
C ARG A 114 -14.09 13.01 -10.68
N PRO A 115 -14.96 12.78 -9.68
CA PRO A 115 -16.39 12.88 -9.94
C PRO A 115 -16.69 14.30 -10.42
N ASP A 116 -17.49 14.41 -11.48
CA ASP A 116 -18.08 15.67 -11.96
C ASP A 116 -18.94 16.34 -10.87
#